data_AF-A0A6J5UWT6-F1
#
_entry.id   AF-A0A6J5UWT6-F1
#
_cell.length_a   1.000
_cell.length_b   1.000
_cell.length_c   1.000
_cell.angle_alpha   90.00
_cell.angle_beta   90.00
_cell.angle_gamma   90.00
#
_symmetry.space_group_name_H-M   'P 1'
#
loop_
_entity.id
_entity.type
_entity.pdbx_description
1 polymer ?
#
loop_
_entity_poly.entity_id
_entity_poly.type
_entity_poly.pdbx_seq_one_letter_code
_entity_poly.pdbx_strand_id
1 'polypeptide(L)'
;MHLKEHLTLLSRGTKPVYEYLQLLKSTTDELALIDVPITEDDLTIYALNDLRIDFKEISAAICARETAINFEELHDKFVDYEETLKRESTSSDTTQITENYT
;
A
#
# COMPACT_ATOMS: atom_id res chain seq x y z
N MET A 1 -2.62 25.02 -9.54
CA MET A 1 -3.03 24.13 -8.43
C MET A 1 -2.38 22.77 -8.61
N HIS A 2 -1.04 22.70 -8.63
CA HIS A 2 -0.31 21.50 -9.10
C HIS A 2 -0.21 20.37 -8.06
N LEU A 3 -0.27 20.67 -6.76
CA LEU A 3 -0.18 19.65 -5.70
C LEU A 3 -1.35 18.67 -5.70
N LYS A 4 -2.57 19.17 -5.96
CA LYS A 4 -3.78 18.33 -6.04
C LYS A 4 -3.73 17.39 -7.24
N GLU A 5 -3.20 17.87 -8.37
CA GLU A 5 -2.95 17.07 -9.57
C GLU A 5 -1.87 16.01 -9.31
N HIS A 6 -0.78 16.38 -8.63
CA HIS A 6 0.28 15.44 -8.22
C HIS A 6 -0.25 14.32 -7.33
N LEU A 7 -1.13 14.64 -6.37
CA LEU A 7 -1.77 13.63 -5.54
C LEU A 7 -2.57 12.64 -6.40
N THR A 8 -3.43 13.13 -7.31
CA THR A 8 -4.23 12.27 -8.20
C THR A 8 -3.42 11.47 -9.22
N LEU A 9 -2.20 11.92 -9.55
CA LEU A 9 -1.27 11.21 -10.44
C LEU A 9 -0.36 10.26 -9.67
N LEU A 10 -0.35 10.33 -8.34
CA LEU A 10 0.44 9.45 -7.48
C LEU A 10 -0.16 8.05 -7.54
N SER A 11 0.48 7.20 -8.32
CA SER A 11 0.23 5.76 -8.34
C SER A 11 1.48 5.01 -7.90
N ARG A 12 1.29 3.92 -7.16
CA ARG A 12 2.37 3.01 -6.75
C ARG A 12 3.19 2.57 -7.97
N GLY A 13 2.52 2.19 -9.05
CA GLY A 13 3.17 1.63 -10.24
C GLY A 13 4.05 0.43 -9.85
N THR A 14 5.33 0.48 -10.23
CA THR A 14 6.33 -0.55 -9.88
C THR A 14 7.16 -0.22 -8.64
N LYS A 15 6.83 0.85 -7.90
CA LYS A 15 7.58 1.27 -6.72
C LYS A 15 7.26 0.37 -5.52
N PRO A 16 8.20 0.20 -4.58
CA PRO A 16 7.90 -0.47 -3.33
C PRO A 16 6.87 0.32 -2.52
N VAL A 17 6.02 -0.38 -1.77
CA VAL A 17 4.90 0.26 -1.06
C VAL A 17 5.35 1.29 -0.03
N TYR A 18 6.47 1.06 0.68
CA TYR A 18 6.98 2.04 1.65
C TYR A 18 7.25 3.40 1.01
N GLU A 19 7.84 3.41 -0.19
CA GLU A 19 8.21 4.64 -0.91
C GLU A 19 6.95 5.38 -1.40
N TYR A 20 5.96 4.63 -1.88
CA TYR A 20 4.66 5.18 -2.27
C TYR A 20 3.95 5.84 -1.09
N LEU A 21 3.83 5.14 0.05
CA LEU A 21 3.15 5.67 1.24
C LEU A 21 3.87 6.88 1.83
N GLN A 22 5.21 6.88 1.81
CA GLN A 22 6.00 8.03 2.26
C GLN A 22 5.76 9.26 1.37
N LEU A 23 5.73 9.09 0.06
CA LEU A 23 5.46 10.18 -0.88
C LEU A 23 4.02 10.70 -0.75
N LEU A 24 3.07 9.79 -0.53
CA LEU A 24 1.67 10.11 -0.29
C LEU A 24 1.48 10.96 0.98
N LYS A 25 2.18 10.60 2.07
CA LYS A 25 2.19 11.37 3.31
C LYS A 25 2.83 12.75 3.12
N SER A 26 4.01 12.83 2.50
CA SER A 26 4.68 14.10 2.23
C SER A 26 3.80 15.05 1.39
N THR A 27 3.13 14.54 0.36
CA THR A 27 2.22 15.35 -0.48
C THR A 27 1.03 15.87 0.34
N THR A 28 0.53 15.05 1.26
CA THR A 28 -0.56 15.43 2.17
C THR A 28 -0.13 16.49 3.18
N ASP A 29 1.08 16.38 3.73
CA ASP A 29 1.66 17.38 4.62
C ASP A 29 1.88 18.71 3.89
N GLU A 30 2.35 18.68 2.64
CA GLU A 30 2.47 19.90 1.83
C GLU A 30 1.12 20.53 1.50
N LEU A 31 0.08 19.72 1.28
CA LEU A 31 -1.29 20.21 1.11
C LEU A 31 -1.83 20.85 2.39
N ALA A 32 -1.50 20.29 3.56
CA ALA A 32 -1.83 20.89 4.84
C ALA A 32 -1.13 22.24 5.06
N LEU A 33 0.10 22.42 4.56
CA LEU A 33 0.82 23.69 4.64
C LEU A 33 0.17 24.84 3.83
N ILE A 34 -0.62 24.51 2.80
CA ILE A 34 -1.35 25.50 1.99
C ILE A 34 -2.84 25.61 2.38
N ASP A 35 -3.17 25.26 3.62
CA ASP A 35 -4.54 25.25 4.18
C ASP A 35 -5.51 24.29 3.46
N VAL A 36 -5.00 23.21 2.86
CA VAL A 36 -5.79 22.12 2.26
C VAL A 36 -5.48 20.80 2.97
N PRO A 37 -5.73 20.67 4.29
CA PRO A 37 -5.42 19.43 4.99
C PRO A 37 -6.29 18.28 4.47
N ILE A 38 -5.67 17.12 4.27
CA ILE A 38 -6.37 15.86 4.02
C ILE A 38 -6.42 15.11 5.35
N THR A 39 -7.57 14.53 5.67
CA THR A 39 -7.71 13.73 6.89
C THR A 39 -6.98 12.40 6.74
N GLU A 40 -6.55 11.83 7.86
CA GLU A 40 -5.87 10.53 7.86
C GLU A 40 -6.78 9.39 7.33
N ASP A 41 -8.09 9.52 7.54
CA ASP A 41 -9.11 8.61 6.98
C ASP A 41 -9.15 8.71 5.45
N ASP A 42 -9.22 9.93 4.90
CA ASP A 42 -9.21 10.15 3.45
C ASP A 42 -7.90 9.67 2.81
N LEU A 43 -6.77 9.90 3.49
CA LEU A 43 -5.45 9.44 3.08
C LEU A 43 -5.40 7.91 3.00
N THR A 44 -5.97 7.24 4.00
CA THR A 44 -6.07 5.78 4.06
C THR A 44 -6.95 5.26 2.92
N ILE A 45 -8.12 5.86 2.69
CA ILE A 45 -9.00 5.50 1.58
C ILE A 45 -8.28 5.65 0.23
N TYR A 46 -7.50 6.73 0.06
CA TYR A 46 -6.72 6.97 -1.14
C TYR A 46 -5.69 5.85 -1.38
N ALA A 47 -4.89 5.52 -0.35
CA ALA A 47 -3.91 4.44 -0.41
C ALA A 47 -4.55 3.08 -0.72
N LEU A 48 -5.67 2.75 -0.05
CA LEU A 48 -6.39 1.50 -0.26
C LEU A 48 -6.98 1.40 -1.67
N ASN A 49 -7.39 2.50 -2.27
CA ASN A 49 -7.91 2.51 -3.65
C ASN A 49 -6.82 2.27 -4.69
N ASP A 50 -5.66 2.89 -4.54
CA ASP A 50 -4.54 2.72 -5.47
C ASP A 50 -3.93 1.30 -5.36
N LEU A 51 -3.88 0.74 -4.15
CA LEU A 51 -3.31 -0.59 -3.88
C LEU A 51 -4.33 -1.73 -4.01
N ARG A 52 -5.58 -1.46 -4.38
CA ARG A 52 -6.71 -2.39 -4.30
C ARG A 52 -6.51 -3.71 -5.06
N ILE A 53 -5.79 -3.71 -6.17
CA ILE A 53 -5.62 -4.90 -7.02
C ILE A 53 -4.63 -5.88 -6.39
N ASP A 54 -3.44 -5.41 -6.03
CA ASP A 54 -2.36 -6.27 -5.52
C ASP A 54 -2.49 -6.57 -4.01
N PHE A 55 -3.17 -5.70 -3.27
CA PHE A 55 -3.29 -5.77 -1.80
C PHE A 55 -4.74 -6.05 -1.36
N LYS A 56 -5.56 -6.67 -2.22
CA LYS A 56 -6.98 -6.86 -1.95
C LYS A 56 -7.28 -7.55 -0.61
N GLU A 57 -6.49 -8.55 -0.23
CA GLU A 57 -6.71 -9.31 1.02
C GLU A 57 -6.48 -8.45 2.25
N ILE A 58 -5.33 -7.77 2.32
CA ILE A 58 -5.03 -6.88 3.45
C ILE A 58 -5.94 -5.65 3.46
N SER A 59 -6.29 -5.09 2.30
CA SER A 59 -7.27 -4.02 2.19
C SER A 59 -8.65 -4.44 2.71
N ALA A 60 -9.08 -5.67 2.45
CA ALA A 60 -10.33 -6.20 2.99
C ALA A 60 -10.27 -6.37 4.52
N ALA A 61 -9.14 -6.85 5.04
CA ALA A 61 -8.93 -7.00 6.48
C ALA A 61 -8.93 -5.65 7.21
N ILE A 62 -8.32 -4.62 6.61
CA ILE A 62 -8.33 -3.25 7.14
C ILE A 62 -9.74 -2.65 7.08
N CYS A 63 -10.47 -2.83 5.97
CA CYS A 63 -11.85 -2.36 5.84
C CYS A 63 -12.83 -3.08 6.78
N ALA A 64 -12.58 -4.34 7.14
CA ALA A 64 -13.41 -5.09 8.07
C ALA A 64 -13.20 -4.70 9.54
N ARG A 65 -12.19 -3.86 9.83
CA ARG A 65 -11.87 -3.43 11.18
C ARG A 65 -12.89 -2.40 11.67
N GLU A 66 -13.40 -2.58 12.88
CA GLU A 66 -14.34 -1.63 13.51
C GLU A 66 -13.63 -0.38 14.07
N THR A 67 -12.30 -0.41 14.17
CA THR A 67 -11.47 0.68 14.69
C THR A 67 -10.68 1.36 13.59
N ALA A 68 -10.58 2.70 13.68
CA ALA A 68 -9.72 3.48 12.80
C ALA A 68 -8.28 2.98 12.83
N ILE A 69 -7.63 2.96 11.66
CA ILE A 69 -6.22 2.63 11.52
C ILE A 69 -5.42 3.90 11.37
N ASN A 70 -4.37 4.03 12.17
CA ASN A 70 -3.44 5.12 12.01
C ASN A 70 -2.50 4.82 10.82
N PHE A 71 -1.97 5.87 10.20
CA PHE A 71 -1.19 5.77 8.99
C PHE A 71 0.15 5.04 9.19
N GLU A 72 0.72 5.08 10.40
CA GLU A 72 1.94 4.35 10.75
C GLU A 72 1.69 2.83 10.78
N GLU A 73 0.62 2.41 11.44
CA GLU A 73 0.16 1.02 11.48
C GLU A 73 -0.23 0.54 10.08
N LEU A 74 -0.91 1.39 9.28
CA LEU A 74 -1.20 1.12 7.88
C LEU A 74 0.09 0.85 7.11
N HIS A 75 1.09 1.74 7.24
CA HIS A 75 2.37 1.61 6.58
C HIS A 75 3.05 0.28 6.90
N ASP A 76 3.20 -0.05 8.18
CA ASP A 76 3.87 -1.28 8.61
C ASP A 76 3.14 -2.52 8.07
N LYS A 77 1.81 -2.55 8.16
CA LYS A 77 0.99 -3.65 7.65
C LYS A 77 1.18 -3.87 6.15
N PHE A 78 1.23 -2.80 5.39
CA PHE A 78 1.39 -2.86 3.94
C PHE A 78 2.81 -3.27 3.51
N VAL A 79 3.84 -2.82 4.24
CA VAL A 79 5.24 -3.21 4.00
C VAL A 79 5.43 -4.70 4.31
N ASP A 80 4.97 -5.14 5.48
CA ASP A 80 5.02 -6.56 5.87
C ASP A 80 4.33 -7.45 4.83
N TYR A 81 3.15 -7.03 4.35
CA TYR A 81 2.39 -7.78 3.35
C TYR A 81 3.10 -7.81 1.98
N GLU A 82 3.78 -6.74 1.58
CA GLU A 82 4.58 -6.74 0.35
C GLU A 82 5.73 -7.78 0.44
N GLU A 83 6.36 -7.90 1.61
CA GLU A 83 7.39 -8.93 1.83
C GLU A 83 6.83 -10.35 1.80
N THR A 84 5.64 -10.58 2.38
CA THR A 84 5.00 -11.90 2.30
C THR A 84 4.65 -12.26 0.86
N LEU A 85 4.11 -11.30 0.09
CA LEU A 85 3.76 -11.50 -1.31
C LEU A 85 5.00 -11.84 -2.18
N LYS A 86 6.13 -11.17 -1.93
CA LYS A 86 7.42 -11.49 -2.59
C LYS A 86 7.86 -12.92 -2.28
N ARG A 87 7.70 -13.38 -1.03
CA ARG A 87 8.09 -14.75 -0.62
C ARG A 87 7.19 -15.82 -1.24
N GLU A 88 5.89 -15.58 -1.32
CA GLU A 88 4.93 -16.51 -1.95
C GLU A 88 5.16 -16.63 -3.46
N SER A 89 5.48 -15.51 -4.11
CA SER A 89 5.88 -15.50 -5.51
C SER A 89 7.11 -16.39 -5.76
N THR A 90 8.12 -16.33 -4.87
CA THR A 90 9.32 -17.19 -4.98
C THR A 90 9.09 -18.66 -4.61
N SER A 91 8.11 -18.98 -3.75
CA SER A 91 7.83 -20.38 -3.37
C SER A 91 7.04 -21.13 -4.44
N SER A 92 6.34 -20.42 -5.31
CA SER A 92 5.52 -21.02 -6.39
C SER A 92 6.36 -21.61 -7.52
N ASP A 93 7.63 -21.20 -7.66
CA ASP A 93 8.52 -21.65 -8.73
C ASP A 93 9.35 -22.91 -8.39
N THR A 94 9.29 -23.43 -7.15
CA THR A 94 10.20 -24.52 -6.71
C THR A 94 9.59 -25.93 -6.74
N THR A 95 8.30 -26.11 -7.08
CA THR A 95 7.69 -27.45 -7.19
C THR A 95 7.65 -27.99 -8.62
N GLN A 96 8.80 -28.08 -9.30
CA GLN A 96 8.99 -28.96 -10.45
C GLN A 96 10.43 -29.53 -10.50
N ILE A 97 10.86 -30.27 -9.46
CA ILE A 97 12.08 -31.10 -9.57
C ILE A 97 11.79 -32.51 -9.02
N THR A 98 11.42 -33.40 -9.95
CA THR A 98 11.65 -34.86 -10.01
C THR A 98 11.75 -35.66 -8.69
N GLU A 99 10.69 -36.42 -8.38
CA GLU A 99 10.82 -37.72 -7.72
C GLU A 99 10.90 -38.82 -8.80
N ASN A 100 12.12 -39.13 -9.25
CA ASN A 100 12.44 -40.44 -9.79
C ASN A 100 13.17 -41.20 -8.70
N TYR A 101 12.47 -42.10 -8.00
CA TYR A 101 13.10 -43.12 -7.17
C TYR A 101 12.81 -44.51 -7.74
N THR A 102 13.86 -45.33 -7.65
CA THR A 102 14.24 -46.57 -8.34
C THR A 102 13.23 -47.71 -8.34
#